data_AF-A0AAP0DWA3-F1
#
_entry.id   AF-A0AAP0DWA3-F1
#
_cell.length_a   1.000
_cell.length_b   1.000
_cell.length_c   1.000
_cell.angle_alpha   90.00
_cell.angle_beta   90.00
_cell.angle_gamma   90.00
#
_symmetry.space_group_name_H-M   'P 1'
#
loop_
_entity.id
_entity.type
_entity.pdbx_description
1 polymer ?
#
loop_
_entity_poly.entity_id
_entity_poly.type
_entity_poly.pdbx_seq_one_letter_code
_entity_poly.pdbx_strand_id
1 'polypeptide(L)'
;MTANKHYTSAETCRSAFQSPLDHRTVLGGFSGANYSEASAFLITYPVNNEVDQAGSGNGKAVAWEQDFIEVAKVLLGFSGVFLIMLAVLGSIGFFSAIGVKSTLITMEVIHFLVLAVSYFS
;
A
#
# COMPACT_ATOMS: atom_id res chain seq x y z
N MET A 1 14.67 -29.40 -8.58
CA MET A 1 13.84 -29.26 -9.80
C MET A 1 12.48 -29.86 -9.49
N THR A 2 11.55 -29.03 -9.02
CA THR A 2 10.50 -28.29 -9.77
C THR A 2 9.22 -29.12 -9.95
N ALA A 3 8.17 -28.71 -9.24
CA ALA A 3 6.84 -28.59 -9.81
C ALA A 3 6.04 -27.53 -9.02
N ASN A 4 6.02 -26.31 -9.57
CA ASN A 4 4.99 -25.32 -9.31
C ASN A 4 3.62 -25.93 -9.65
N LYS A 5 2.67 -25.91 -8.71
CA LYS A 5 1.26 -25.83 -9.06
C LYS A 5 0.55 -24.91 -8.09
N HIS A 6 0.36 -23.69 -8.59
CA HIS A 6 -0.81 -22.85 -8.42
C HIS A 6 -1.37 -22.78 -7.00
N TYR A 7 -1.01 -21.68 -6.34
CA TYR A 7 -1.78 -21.04 -5.28
C TYR A 7 -3.28 -20.98 -5.67
N THR A 8 -4.02 -22.02 -5.30
CA THR A 8 -5.49 -22.01 -5.21
C THR A 8 -5.81 -22.16 -3.73
N SER A 9 -5.50 -21.11 -2.97
CA SER A 9 -5.93 -20.91 -1.59
C SER A 9 -7.42 -20.52 -1.60
N ALA A 10 -8.28 -21.43 -2.03
CA ALA A 10 -9.73 -21.20 -2.11
C ALA A 10 -10.55 -22.27 -1.36
N GLU A 11 -9.90 -23.22 -0.65
CA GLU A 11 -10.58 -24.30 0.09
C GLU A 11 -10.36 -24.23 1.61
N THR A 12 -9.69 -23.19 2.11
CA THR A 12 -9.55 -22.99 3.56
C THR A 12 -9.52 -21.50 3.84
N CYS A 13 -10.65 -20.93 4.24
CA CYS A 13 -10.79 -19.53 4.68
C CYS A 13 -10.10 -19.26 6.03
N ARG A 14 -8.87 -19.75 6.20
CA ARG A 14 -8.04 -19.60 7.40
C ARG A 14 -6.87 -18.68 7.09
N SER A 15 -6.36 -18.02 8.13
CA SER A 15 -5.12 -17.26 8.03
C SER A 15 -3.93 -18.17 7.70
N ALA A 16 -2.80 -17.58 7.31
CA ALA A 16 -1.52 -18.28 7.22
C ALA A 16 -1.10 -18.94 8.55
N PHE A 17 -1.66 -18.47 9.67
CA PHE A 17 -1.47 -19.04 11.02
C PHE A 17 -2.56 -20.05 11.40
N GLN A 18 -3.35 -20.52 10.42
CA GLN A 18 -4.44 -21.50 10.57
C GLN A 18 -5.58 -21.07 11.53
N SER A 19 -5.60 -19.81 11.95
CA SER A 19 -6.66 -19.24 12.77
C SER A 19 -7.86 -18.80 11.92
N PRO A 20 -9.09 -18.83 12.47
CA PRO A 20 -10.23 -18.22 11.82
C PRO A 20 -10.02 -16.71 11.71
N LEU A 21 -10.30 -16.14 10.54
CA LEU A 21 -10.27 -14.69 10.32
C LEU A 21 -11.69 -14.16 10.35
N ASP A 22 -11.98 -13.28 11.30
CA ASP A 22 -13.26 -12.58 11.34
C ASP A 22 -13.22 -11.36 10.42
N HIS A 23 -14.28 -11.14 9.64
CA HIS A 23 -14.36 -10.09 8.64
C HIS A 23 -14.21 -8.68 9.25
N ARG A 24 -14.60 -8.50 10.52
CA ARG A 24 -14.42 -7.23 11.27
C ARG A 24 -12.96 -6.91 11.61
N THR A 25 -12.08 -7.92 11.61
CA THR A 25 -10.65 -7.73 11.91
C THR A 25 -9.84 -7.33 10.68
N VAL A 26 -10.41 -7.44 9.48
CA VAL A 26 -9.75 -7.20 8.19
C VAL A 26 -10.46 -6.17 7.30
N LEU A 27 -11.74 -5.89 7.55
CA LEU A 27 -12.54 -4.92 6.80
C LEU A 27 -13.17 -3.87 7.72
N GLY A 28 -13.32 -2.66 7.22
CA GLY A 28 -13.96 -1.54 7.90
C GLY A 28 -14.85 -0.72 6.98
N GLY A 29 -15.72 0.11 7.56
CA GLY A 29 -16.56 1.05 6.81
C GLY A 29 -17.77 0.42 6.09
N PHE A 30 -18.28 -0.72 6.58
CA PHE A 30 -19.48 -1.36 6.05
C PHE A 30 -20.63 -1.32 7.08
N SER A 31 -21.87 -1.47 6.62
CA SER A 31 -23.06 -1.54 7.47
C SER A 31 -23.58 -2.97 7.58
N GLY A 32 -23.96 -3.38 8.80
CA GLY A 32 -24.55 -4.69 9.06
C GLY A 32 -23.65 -5.86 8.61
N ALA A 33 -24.13 -6.63 7.63
CA ALA A 33 -23.47 -7.80 7.06
C ALA A 33 -23.00 -7.59 5.59
N ASN A 34 -23.00 -6.34 5.11
CA ASN A 34 -22.63 -6.01 3.74
C ASN A 34 -21.11 -5.83 3.59
N TYR A 35 -20.34 -6.90 3.73
CA TYR A 35 -18.87 -6.82 3.68
C TYR A 35 -18.31 -6.36 2.32
N SER A 36 -19.07 -6.54 1.24
CA SER A 36 -18.72 -6.07 -0.10
C SER A 36 -18.73 -4.54 -0.23
N GLU A 37 -19.37 -3.83 0.70
CA GLU A 37 -19.43 -2.36 0.74
C GLU A 37 -18.31 -1.75 1.61
N ALA A 38 -17.38 -2.57 2.12
CA ALA A 38 -16.29 -2.09 2.95
C ALA A 38 -15.44 -1.04 2.21
N SER A 39 -15.25 0.11 2.85
CA SER A 39 -14.45 1.22 2.32
C SER A 39 -12.98 1.18 2.78
N ALA A 40 -12.64 0.32 3.74
CA ALA A 40 -11.32 0.23 4.32
C ALA A 40 -10.89 -1.22 4.54
N PHE A 41 -9.60 -1.47 4.34
CA PHE A 41 -8.92 -2.70 4.70
C PHE A 41 -8.06 -2.48 5.92
N LEU A 42 -8.07 -3.43 6.85
CA LEU A 42 -7.26 -3.43 8.06
C LEU A 42 -6.19 -4.51 7.94
N ILE A 43 -4.93 -4.11 8.09
CA ILE A 43 -3.78 -5.01 8.12
C ILE A 43 -3.13 -4.82 9.49
N THR A 44 -3.08 -5.89 10.28
CA THR A 44 -2.54 -5.86 11.64
C THR A 44 -1.37 -6.84 11.76
N TYR A 45 -0.23 -6.36 12.26
CA TYR A 45 0.94 -7.15 12.57
C TYR A 45 1.10 -7.27 14.09
N PRO A 46 0.70 -8.38 14.72
CA PRO A 46 0.89 -8.55 16.16
C PRO A 46 2.38 -8.72 16.46
N VAL A 47 2.90 -7.94 17.40
CA VAL A 47 4.29 -8.01 17.89
C VAL A 47 4.29 -8.50 19.34
N ASN A 48 5.25 -9.34 19.71
CA ASN A 48 5.34 -9.88 21.07
C ASN A 48 5.90 -8.82 22.04
N ASN A 49 5.21 -8.60 23.16
CA ASN A 49 5.65 -7.71 24.22
C ASN A 49 6.31 -8.50 25.35
N GLU A 50 7.55 -8.19 25.70
CA GLU A 50 8.26 -8.81 26.82
C GLU A 50 8.00 -8.03 28.12
N VAL A 51 7.61 -8.74 29.18
CA VAL A 51 7.32 -8.14 30.51
C VAL A 51 8.63 -7.75 31.22
N ASP A 52 9.73 -8.42 30.91
CA ASP A 52 11.04 -8.13 31.48
C ASP A 52 11.68 -6.93 30.80
N GLN A 53 11.77 -5.80 31.52
CA GLN A 53 12.42 -4.59 31.02
C GLN A 53 13.95 -4.68 30.99
N ALA A 54 14.56 -5.68 31.63
CA ALA A 54 15.98 -5.96 31.51
C ALA A 54 16.32 -6.78 30.25
N GLY A 55 15.30 -7.34 29.58
CA GLY A 55 15.42 -8.08 28.33
C GLY A 55 15.59 -7.17 27.11
N SER A 56 16.32 -7.66 26.10
CA SER A 56 16.55 -6.93 24.85
C SER A 56 15.41 -7.07 23.82
N GLY A 57 14.37 -7.87 24.07
CA GLY A 57 13.38 -8.19 23.03
C GLY A 57 12.46 -7.02 22.68
N ASN A 58 12.05 -6.21 23.66
CA ASN A 58 11.30 -4.98 23.38
C ASN A 58 12.12 -3.99 22.54
N GLY A 59 13.43 -3.90 22.77
CA GLY A 59 14.31 -3.06 21.95
C GLY A 59 14.34 -3.49 20.47
N LYS A 60 14.28 -4.80 20.20
CA LYS A 60 14.19 -5.33 18.83
C LYS A 60 12.82 -5.06 18.19
N ALA A 61 11.75 -5.17 18.97
CA ALA A 61 10.40 -4.83 18.51
C ALA A 61 10.31 -3.35 18.10
N VAL A 62 10.81 -2.44 18.95
CA VAL A 62 10.82 -0.99 18.65
C VAL A 62 11.67 -0.67 17.42
N ALA A 63 12.82 -1.32 17.24
CA ALA A 63 13.64 -1.12 16.04
C ALA A 63 12.90 -1.56 14.77
N TRP A 64 12.23 -2.71 14.80
CA TRP A 64 11.41 -3.19 13.69
C TRP A 64 10.23 -2.25 13.39
N GLU A 65 9.58 -1.70 14.42
CA GLU A 65 8.48 -0.74 14.25
C GLU A 65 8.95 0.56 13.58
N GLN A 66 10.14 1.06 13.93
CA GLN A 66 10.73 2.24 13.30
C GLN A 66 10.99 2.01 11.81
N ASP A 67 11.63 0.90 11.45
CA ASP A 67 11.91 0.53 10.06
C ASP A 67 10.60 0.33 9.27
N PHE A 68 9.61 -0.31 9.87
CA PHE A 68 8.30 -0.51 9.25
C PHE A 68 7.61 0.82 8.91
N ILE A 69 7.64 1.79 9.83
CA ILE A 69 7.04 3.12 9.61
C ILE A 69 7.74 3.86 8.47
N GLU A 70 9.08 3.79 8.41
CA GLU A 70 9.84 4.41 7.34
C GLU A 70 9.48 3.80 5.98
N VAL A 71 9.49 2.47 5.89
CA VAL A 71 9.12 1.75 4.66
C VAL A 71 7.68 2.06 4.25
N ALA A 72 6.73 2.09 5.19
CA ALA A 72 5.33 2.41 4.89
C ALA A 72 5.17 3.84 4.34
N LYS A 73 5.83 4.83 4.95
CA LYS A 73 5.80 6.23 4.47
C LYS A 73 6.41 6.35 3.08
N VAL A 74 7.56 5.72 2.85
CA VAL A 74 8.25 5.75 1.56
C VAL A 74 7.38 5.06 0.50
N LEU A 75 6.86 3.85 0.75
CA LEU A 75 6.03 3.15 -0.22
C LEU A 75 4.75 3.93 -0.57
N LEU A 76 4.03 4.46 0.42
CA LEU A 76 2.80 5.21 0.18
C LEU A 76 3.07 6.54 -0.53
N GLY A 77 4.12 7.27 -0.12
CA GLY A 77 4.51 8.54 -0.75
C GLY A 77 5.01 8.36 -2.19
N PHE A 78 5.98 7.48 -2.40
CA PHE A 78 6.57 7.25 -3.72
C PHE A 78 5.60 6.59 -4.71
N SER A 79 4.77 5.65 -4.27
CA SER A 79 3.79 5.02 -5.17
C SER A 79 2.77 6.03 -5.69
N GLY A 80 2.30 6.97 -4.86
CA GLY A 80 1.41 8.04 -5.29
C GLY A 80 2.04 8.92 -6.38
N VAL A 81 3.26 9.40 -6.16
CA VAL A 81 3.98 10.22 -7.14
C VAL A 81 4.21 9.45 -8.43
N PHE A 82 4.66 8.19 -8.34
CA PHE A 82 4.92 7.36 -9.50
C PHE A 82 3.66 7.09 -10.35
N LEU A 83 2.51 6.85 -9.72
CA LEU A 83 1.24 6.69 -10.43
C LEU A 83 0.82 7.96 -11.19
N ILE A 84 1.02 9.13 -10.58
CA ILE A 84 0.71 10.41 -11.24
C ILE A 84 1.62 10.62 -12.44
N MET A 85 2.92 10.34 -12.30
CA MET A 85 3.90 10.42 -13.40
C MET A 85 3.50 9.53 -14.58
N LEU A 86 3.12 8.27 -14.31
CA LEU A 86 2.66 7.34 -15.36
C LEU A 86 1.37 7.81 -16.02
N ALA A 87 0.42 8.35 -15.27
CA ALA A 87 -0.83 8.88 -15.82
C ALA A 87 -0.58 10.08 -16.76
N VAL A 88 0.28 11.02 -16.34
CA VAL A 88 0.65 12.19 -17.14
C VAL A 88 1.37 11.75 -18.42
N LEU A 89 2.39 10.90 -18.32
CA LEU A 89 3.12 10.39 -19.49
C LEU A 89 2.22 9.59 -20.43
N GLY A 90 1.32 8.76 -19.88
CA GLY A 90 0.33 8.01 -20.66
C GLY A 90 -0.63 8.91 -21.43
N SER A 91 -1.13 9.97 -20.79
CA SER A 91 -2.00 10.95 -21.44
C SER A 91 -1.27 11.67 -22.59
N ILE A 92 -0.02 12.08 -22.38
CA ILE A 92 0.81 12.74 -23.40
C ILE A 92 1.02 11.79 -24.59
N GLY A 93 1.40 10.54 -24.34
CA GLY A 93 1.58 9.52 -25.39
C GLY A 93 0.31 9.30 -26.20
N PHE A 94 -0.84 9.24 -25.53
CA PHE A 94 -2.13 9.07 -26.17
C PHE A 94 -2.53 10.29 -27.04
N PHE A 95 -2.43 11.51 -26.51
CA PHE A 95 -2.75 12.72 -27.27
C PHE A 95 -1.78 12.96 -28.43
N SER A 96 -0.51 12.58 -28.28
CA SER A 96 0.47 12.59 -29.36
C SER A 96 0.10 11.61 -30.47
N ALA A 97 -0.45 10.43 -30.14
CA ALA A 97 -0.88 9.44 -31.13
C ALA A 97 -2.08 9.91 -31.97
N ILE A 98 -2.94 10.76 -31.40
CA ILE A 98 -4.13 11.35 -32.09
C ILE A 98 -3.74 12.62 -32.88
N GLY A 99 -2.45 13.00 -32.89
CA GLY A 99 -1.96 14.17 -33.64
C GLY A 99 -2.35 15.51 -33.02
N VAL A 100 -2.74 15.53 -31.74
CA VAL A 100 -3.01 16.75 -31.00
C VAL A 100 -1.67 17.39 -30.60
N LYS A 101 -1.46 18.65 -30.96
CA LYS A 101 -0.23 19.40 -30.60
C LYS A 101 -0.20 19.63 -29.08
N SER A 102 0.52 18.78 -28.37
CA SER A 102 0.77 18.94 -26.93
C SER A 102 1.86 20.00 -26.70
N THR A 103 1.63 20.94 -25.77
CA THR A 103 2.56 22.04 -25.49
C THR A 103 3.52 21.65 -24.36
N LEU A 104 4.83 21.82 -24.56
CA LEU A 104 5.89 21.44 -23.60
C LEU A 104 5.72 22.06 -22.18
N ILE A 105 5.01 23.19 -22.10
CA ILE A 105 4.76 23.97 -20.88
C ILE A 105 3.85 23.20 -19.89
N THR A 106 2.86 22.44 -20.36
CA THR A 106 1.95 21.69 -19.45
C THR A 106 2.64 20.49 -18.82
N MET A 107 3.61 19.88 -19.51
CA MET A 107 4.41 18.79 -18.96
C MET A 107 5.27 19.28 -17.80
N GLU A 108 5.96 20.40 -17.95
CA GLU A 108 6.86 20.94 -16.92
C GLU A 108 6.09 21.38 -15.67
N VAL A 109 5.00 22.14 -15.85
CA VAL A 109 4.26 22.73 -14.73
C VAL A 109 3.52 21.68 -13.88
N ILE A 110 2.92 20.67 -14.50
CA ILE A 110 2.20 19.60 -13.77
C ILE A 110 3.18 18.79 -12.93
N HIS A 111 4.36 18.47 -13.46
CA HIS A 111 5.37 17.74 -12.72
C HIS A 111 5.87 18.54 -11.50
N PHE A 112 6.19 19.83 -11.67
CA PHE A 112 6.64 20.67 -10.56
C PHE A 112 5.56 20.89 -9.49
N LEU A 113 4.29 21.09 -9.89
CA LEU A 113 3.19 21.26 -8.95
C LEU A 113 2.95 19.99 -8.11
N VAL A 114 2.98 18.82 -8.74
CA VAL A 114 2.79 17.52 -8.06
C VAL A 114 3.93 17.25 -7.08
N LEU A 115 5.17 17.49 -7.50
CA LEU A 115 6.35 17.35 -6.62
C LEU A 115 6.30 18.33 -5.44
N ALA A 116 5.86 19.56 -5.66
CA ALA A 116 5.76 20.57 -4.60
C ALA A 116 4.70 20.18 -3.55
N VAL A 117 3.53 19.69 -3.97
CA VAL A 117 2.46 19.26 -3.04
C VAL A 117 2.88 18.02 -2.25
N SER A 118 3.64 17.11 -2.85
CA SER A 118 4.07 15.87 -2.19
C SER A 118 5.27 16.05 -1.24
N TYR A 119 6.08 17.10 -1.40
CA TYR A 119 7.15 17.44 -0.46
C TYR A 119 6.68 18.28 0.74
N PHE A 120 5.60 19.06 0.58
CA PHE A 120 5.08 19.96 1.61
C PHE A 120 4.03 19.34 2.55
N SER A 121 3.72 18.04 2.41
CA SER A 121 2.82 17.29 3.29
C SER A 121 3.56 16.19 4.03
#